data_AF-A0A5C9E2D1-F1
#
_entry.id   AF-A0A5C9E2D1-F1
#
_cell.length_a   1.000
_cell.length_b   1.000
_cell.length_c   1.000
_cell.angle_alpha   90.00
_cell.angle_beta   90.00
_cell.angle_gamma   90.00
#
_symmetry.space_group_name_H-M   'P 1'
#
loop_
_entity.id
_entity.type
_entity.pdbx_description
1 polymer ?
#
loop_
_entity_poly.entity_id
_entity_poly.type
_entity_poly.pdbx_seq_one_letter_code
_entity_poly.pdbx_strand_id
1 'polypeptide(L)'
;MQTNLEFLLVEIIGIGLIFQISWLFLSRYGRGSYLSDLTRFAKPSGRLSRYYSWRMESTKNAILEGVAIISIVTISSIFLAFWVNGLSSLLFALPYLLFVVALVTISAVQVVVRVKRLSKREEELLKKMEEAEYKVDEANQIVDWLHAQGKEGDGRLWFVLYRTAQLPNPIGYAIRDALLEKRKEIEEEKIDVVPSEKKDEGIGID
;
A
#
# COMPACT_ATOMS: atom_id res chain seq x y z
N MET A 1 38.92 1.74 24.39
CA MET A 1 37.61 2.23 24.91
C MET A 1 36.86 3.00 23.83
N GLN A 2 37.49 3.97 23.16
CA GLN A 2 36.89 4.72 22.05
C GLN A 2 36.45 3.82 20.88
N THR A 3 37.26 2.82 20.51
CA THR A 3 36.94 1.84 19.46
C THR A 3 35.69 1.00 19.74
N ASN A 4 35.45 0.60 21.00
CA ASN A 4 34.27 -0.20 21.36
C ASN A 4 32.98 0.65 21.33
N LEU A 5 33.10 1.95 21.61
CA LEU A 5 31.98 2.88 21.57
C LEU A 5 31.60 3.20 20.12
N GLU A 6 32.58 3.48 19.26
CA GLU A 6 32.36 3.66 17.82
C GLU A 6 31.70 2.43 17.20
N PHE A 7 32.17 1.24 17.56
CA PHE A 7 31.58 -0.03 17.11
C PHE A 7 30.12 -0.17 17.55
N LEU A 8 29.80 0.07 18.82
CA LEU A 8 28.42 0.00 19.33
C LEU A 8 27.47 1.00 18.65
N LEU A 9 27.95 2.21 18.33
CA LEU A 9 27.16 3.19 17.60
C LEU A 9 26.83 2.72 16.18
N VAL A 10 27.81 2.18 15.48
CA VAL A 10 27.64 1.60 14.14
C VAL A 10 26.64 0.44 14.19
N GLU A 11 26.70 -0.42 15.21
CA GLU A 11 25.75 -1.52 15.37
C GLU A 11 24.31 -1.02 15.60
N ILE A 12 24.09 -0.08 16.52
CA ILE A 12 22.75 0.47 16.82
C ILE A 12 22.14 1.11 15.57
N ILE A 13 22.92 1.95 14.88
CA ILE A 13 22.46 2.61 13.64
C ILE A 13 22.22 1.57 12.54
N GLY A 14 23.13 0.62 12.38
CA GLY A 14 23.04 -0.44 11.38
C GLY A 14 21.78 -1.28 11.55
N ILE A 15 21.46 -1.69 12.78
CA ILE A 15 20.24 -2.45 13.09
C ILE A 15 18.99 -1.62 12.80
N GLY A 16 18.96 -0.36 13.21
CA GLY A 16 17.84 0.54 12.93
C GLY A 16 17.57 0.65 11.42
N LEU A 17 18.63 0.79 10.61
CA LEU A 17 18.53 0.86 9.16
C LEU A 17 18.08 -0.47 8.54
N ILE A 18 18.66 -1.61 8.96
CA ILE A 18 18.26 -2.93 8.47
C ILE A 18 16.77 -3.17 8.74
N PHE A 19 16.32 -2.82 9.94
CA PHE A 19 14.92 -2.96 10.31
C PHE A 19 14.02 -2.06 9.46
N GLN A 20 14.41 -0.79 9.28
CA GLN A 20 13.66 0.16 8.45
C GLN A 20 13.56 -0.30 6.99
N ILE A 21 14.65 -0.79 6.40
CA ILE A 21 14.68 -1.34 5.04
C ILE A 21 13.78 -2.57 4.95
N SER A 22 13.89 -3.50 5.89
CA SER A 22 13.10 -4.73 5.92
C SER A 22 11.60 -4.44 6.01
N TRP A 23 11.22 -3.50 6.88
CA TRP A 23 9.86 -3.03 7.02
C TRP A 23 9.32 -2.37 5.75
N LEU A 24 10.09 -1.48 5.13
CA LEU A 24 9.70 -0.81 3.88
C LEU A 24 9.53 -1.82 2.75
N PHE A 25 10.41 -2.81 2.68
CA PHE A 25 10.33 -3.90 1.71
C PHE A 25 9.06 -4.74 1.92
N LEU A 26 8.81 -5.21 3.14
CA LEU A 26 7.60 -5.97 3.50
C LEU A 26 6.33 -5.17 3.20
N SER A 27 6.33 -3.88 3.51
CA SER A 27 5.20 -2.99 3.23
C SER A 27 4.95 -2.81 1.73
N ARG A 28 6.01 -2.63 0.93
CA ARG A 28 5.90 -2.51 -0.54
C ARG A 28 5.43 -3.81 -1.17
N TYR A 29 5.98 -4.95 -0.75
CA TYR A 29 5.61 -6.25 -1.26
C TYR A 29 4.18 -6.64 -0.87
N GLY A 30 3.82 -6.45 0.40
CA GLY A 30 2.46 -6.67 0.90
C GLY A 30 1.42 -5.82 0.17
N ARG A 31 1.73 -4.55 -0.09
CA ARG A 31 0.89 -3.68 -0.93
C ARG A 31 0.68 -4.24 -2.33
N GLY A 32 1.76 -4.70 -2.98
CA GLY A 32 1.67 -5.27 -4.34
C GLY A 32 0.79 -6.51 -4.39
N SER A 33 1.00 -7.45 -3.46
CA SER A 33 0.16 -8.66 -3.35
C SER A 33 -1.30 -8.31 -3.06
N TYR A 34 -1.55 -7.36 -2.16
CA TYR A 34 -2.90 -6.90 -1.84
C TYR A 34 -3.59 -6.23 -3.03
N LEU A 35 -2.91 -5.34 -3.75
CA LEU A 35 -3.42 -4.69 -4.95
C LEU A 35 -3.76 -5.72 -6.05
N SER A 36 -2.94 -6.77 -6.20
CA SER A 36 -3.21 -7.84 -7.16
C SER A 36 -4.48 -8.62 -6.80
N ASP A 37 -4.74 -8.89 -5.52
CA ASP A 37 -5.97 -9.54 -5.07
C ASP A 37 -7.19 -8.61 -5.31
N LEU A 38 -7.03 -7.33 -4.96
CA LEU A 38 -8.06 -6.30 -5.06
C LEU A 38 -8.56 -6.10 -6.50
N THR A 39 -7.63 -6.00 -7.45
CA THR A 39 -7.91 -5.80 -8.89
C THR A 39 -8.54 -7.02 -9.56
N ARG A 40 -8.45 -8.19 -8.94
CA ARG A 40 -9.13 -9.42 -9.39
C ARG A 40 -10.46 -9.66 -8.69
N PHE A 41 -10.93 -8.69 -7.89
CA PHE A 41 -12.13 -8.83 -7.06
C PHE A 41 -12.07 -10.05 -6.12
N ALA A 42 -10.85 -10.42 -5.68
CA ALA A 42 -10.62 -11.57 -4.83
C ALA A 42 -10.40 -11.13 -3.37
N LYS A 43 -10.78 -12.00 -2.43
CA LYS A 43 -10.45 -11.80 -1.02
C LYS A 43 -8.93 -11.91 -0.81
N PRO A 44 -8.35 -11.16 0.15
CA PRO A 44 -6.93 -11.25 0.47
C PRO A 44 -6.52 -12.68 0.83
N SER A 45 -5.72 -13.32 -0.01
CA SER A 45 -5.42 -14.76 0.13
C SER A 45 -4.04 -14.99 0.76
N GLY A 46 -3.03 -14.26 0.30
CA GLY A 46 -1.66 -14.35 0.79
C GLY A 46 -1.49 -13.85 2.23
N ARG A 47 -0.45 -14.33 2.94
CA ARG A 47 -0.12 -13.85 4.30
C ARG A 47 0.15 -12.34 4.31
N LEU A 48 0.94 -11.86 3.34
CA LEU A 48 1.29 -10.44 3.24
C LEU A 48 0.12 -9.58 2.74
N SER A 49 -0.71 -10.13 1.86
CA SER A 49 -1.96 -9.50 1.41
C SER A 49 -2.94 -9.29 2.58
N ARG A 50 -3.16 -10.34 3.39
CA ARG A 50 -4.00 -10.27 4.60
C ARG A 50 -3.46 -9.29 5.64
N TYR A 51 -2.15 -9.30 5.89
CA TYR A 51 -1.52 -8.33 6.77
C TYR A 51 -1.71 -6.88 6.28
N TYR A 52 -1.52 -6.64 4.98
CA TYR A 52 -1.73 -5.31 4.43
C TYR A 52 -3.21 -4.90 4.44
N SER A 53 -4.14 -5.85 4.19
CA SER A 53 -5.58 -5.64 4.36
C SER A 53 -5.92 -5.20 5.77
N TRP A 54 -5.47 -5.95 6.78
CA TRP A 54 -5.67 -5.63 8.19
C TRP A 54 -5.16 -4.22 8.54
N ARG A 55 -3.98 -3.83 8.05
CA ARG A 55 -3.46 -2.47 8.24
C ARG A 55 -4.38 -1.40 7.65
N MET A 56 -4.97 -1.66 6.48
CA MET A 56 -5.83 -0.70 5.76
C MET A 56 -7.26 -0.66 6.29
N GLU A 57 -7.70 -1.68 7.02
CA GLU A 57 -9.05 -1.76 7.62
C GLU A 57 -9.36 -0.59 8.55
N SER A 58 -8.38 -0.14 9.33
CA SER A 58 -8.58 1.01 10.20
C SER A 58 -7.30 1.79 10.45
N THR A 59 -7.44 3.09 10.68
CA THR A 59 -6.33 3.93 11.14
C THR A 59 -5.77 3.44 12.48
N LYS A 60 -6.61 2.82 13.32
CA LYS A 60 -6.20 2.22 14.60
C LYS A 60 -5.20 1.07 14.40
N ASN A 61 -5.45 0.19 13.42
CA ASN A 61 -4.55 -0.92 13.11
C ASN A 61 -3.17 -0.40 12.69
N ALA A 62 -3.13 0.62 11.82
CA ALA A 62 -1.88 1.26 11.42
C ALA A 62 -1.12 1.92 12.60
N ILE A 63 -1.84 2.50 13.57
CA ILE A 63 -1.24 3.05 14.78
C ILE A 63 -0.67 1.94 15.66
N LEU A 64 -1.45 0.89 15.93
CA LEU A 64 -1.02 -0.26 16.74
C LEU A 64 0.23 -0.92 16.16
N GLU A 65 0.26 -1.08 14.84
CA GLU A 65 1.39 -1.61 14.13
C GLU A 65 2.63 -0.70 14.25
N GLY A 66 2.46 0.62 14.08
CA GLY A 66 3.52 1.60 14.26
C GLY A 66 4.11 1.56 15.68
N VAL A 67 3.25 1.47 16.70
CA VAL A 67 3.67 1.33 18.10
C VAL A 67 4.45 0.03 18.30
N ALA A 68 3.93 -1.10 17.83
CA ALA A 68 4.58 -2.40 17.95
C ALA A 68 5.99 -2.38 17.36
N ILE A 69 6.18 -1.73 16.21
CA ILE A 69 7.48 -1.57 15.57
C ILE A 69 8.44 -0.74 16.38
N ILE A 70 8.00 0.43 16.82
CA ILE A 70 8.83 1.33 17.62
C ILE A 70 9.28 0.58 18.88
N SER A 71 8.37 -0.15 19.54
CA SER A 71 8.69 -0.97 20.71
C SER A 71 9.72 -2.06 20.38
N ILE A 72 9.53 -2.81 19.29
CA ILE A 72 10.47 -3.88 18.88
C ILE A 72 11.87 -3.30 18.63
N VAL A 73 11.99 -2.22 17.86
CA VAL A 73 13.28 -1.59 17.55
C VAL A 73 13.93 -1.05 18.83
N THR A 74 13.15 -0.36 19.67
CA THR A 74 13.65 0.22 20.92
C THR A 74 14.17 -0.86 21.86
N ILE A 75 13.36 -1.90 22.12
CA ILE A 75 13.73 -2.99 23.02
C ILE A 75 14.93 -3.75 22.48
N SER A 76 14.95 -4.06 21.18
CA SER A 76 16.08 -4.78 20.55
C SER A 76 17.37 -3.97 20.64
N SER A 77 17.30 -2.65 20.45
CA SER A 77 18.47 -1.78 20.50
C SER A 77 18.99 -1.61 21.94
N ILE A 78 18.09 -1.46 22.93
CA ILE A 78 18.46 -1.42 24.35
C ILE A 78 19.08 -2.74 24.79
N PHE A 79 18.46 -3.86 24.44
CA PHE A 79 18.94 -5.20 24.76
C PHE A 79 20.35 -5.42 24.22
N LEU A 80 20.58 -5.07 22.95
CA LEU A 80 21.90 -5.22 22.33
C LEU A 80 22.94 -4.30 22.96
N ALA A 81 22.60 -3.03 23.20
CA ALA A 81 23.51 -2.08 23.85
C ALA A 81 23.92 -2.56 25.25
N PHE A 82 22.97 -3.10 26.02
CA PHE A 82 23.23 -3.68 27.33
C PHE A 82 24.09 -4.96 27.24
N TRP A 83 23.78 -5.85 26.29
CA TRP A 83 24.48 -7.12 26.12
C TRP A 83 25.95 -6.95 25.75
N VAL A 84 26.27 -6.00 24.85
CA VAL A 84 27.64 -5.85 24.33
C VAL A 84 28.56 -5.14 25.32
N ASN A 85 28.09 -4.05 25.95
CA ASN A 85 28.97 -3.16 26.73
C ASN A 85 28.40 -2.74 28.11
N GLY A 86 27.32 -3.37 28.58
CA GLY A 86 26.73 -3.12 29.90
C GLY A 86 26.02 -1.77 30.05
N LEU A 87 25.58 -1.48 31.28
CA LEU A 87 24.71 -0.34 31.59
C LEU A 87 25.37 1.03 31.31
N SER A 88 26.67 1.18 31.56
CA SER A 88 27.37 2.45 31.36
C SER A 88 27.33 2.90 29.91
N SER A 89 27.46 1.95 28.98
CA SER A 89 27.47 2.23 27.54
C SER A 89 26.09 2.57 26.99
N LEU A 90 25.02 2.04 27.62
CA LEU A 90 23.65 2.40 27.29
C LEU A 90 23.38 3.90 27.50
N LEU A 91 23.90 4.49 28.58
CA LEU A 91 23.73 5.92 28.86
C LEU A 91 24.43 6.80 27.81
N PHE A 92 25.62 6.41 27.36
CA PHE A 92 26.32 7.11 26.27
C PHE A 92 25.63 6.93 24.91
N ALA A 93 25.00 5.77 24.66
CA ALA A 93 24.29 5.48 23.43
C ALA A 93 22.88 6.10 23.36
N LEU A 94 22.37 6.61 24.47
CA LEU A 94 21.00 7.11 24.60
C LEU A 94 20.63 8.17 23.55
N PRO A 95 21.46 9.19 23.23
CA PRO A 95 21.14 10.15 22.18
C PRO A 95 20.93 9.50 20.80
N TYR A 96 21.73 8.48 20.49
CA TYR A 96 21.66 7.75 19.22
C TYR A 96 20.45 6.82 19.16
N LEU A 97 20.13 6.16 20.27
CA LEU A 97 18.91 5.38 20.42
C LEU A 97 17.67 6.26 20.21
N LEU A 98 17.63 7.44 20.84
CA LEU A 98 16.55 8.41 20.64
C LEU A 98 16.45 8.86 19.19
N PHE A 99 17.58 9.09 18.51
CA PHE A 99 17.61 9.43 17.11
C PHE A 99 17.01 8.32 16.22
N VAL A 100 17.42 7.07 16.42
CA VAL A 100 16.85 5.92 15.69
C VAL A 100 15.34 5.79 15.95
N VAL A 101 14.93 5.89 17.21
CA VAL A 101 13.50 5.85 17.59
C VAL A 101 12.72 6.97 16.93
N ALA A 102 13.28 8.18 16.85
CA ALA A 102 12.64 9.31 16.18
C ALA A 102 12.44 9.04 14.68
N LEU A 103 13.44 8.50 13.98
CA LEU A 103 13.34 8.15 12.56
C LEU A 103 12.28 7.07 12.29
N VAL A 104 12.24 6.03 13.13
CA VAL A 104 11.22 4.98 13.04
C VAL A 104 9.83 5.53 13.34
N THR A 105 9.72 6.43 14.33
CA THR A 105 8.47 7.11 14.66
C THR A 105 7.95 7.95 13.50
N ILE A 106 8.80 8.74 12.85
CA ILE A 106 8.43 9.52 11.66
C ILE A 106 7.92 8.59 10.56
N SER A 107 8.60 7.46 10.32
CA SER A 107 8.20 6.47 9.31
C SER A 107 6.83 5.86 9.63
N ALA A 108 6.57 5.50 10.89
CA ALA A 108 5.28 4.98 11.34
C ALA A 108 4.16 6.02 11.18
N VAL A 109 4.40 7.28 11.57
CA VAL A 109 3.45 8.39 11.42
C VAL A 109 3.09 8.60 9.95
N GLN A 110 4.05 8.55 9.03
CA GLN A 110 3.79 8.66 7.60
C GLN A 110 2.84 7.56 7.09
N VAL A 111 2.99 6.33 7.57
CA VAL A 111 2.07 5.22 7.25
C VAL A 111 0.68 5.50 7.78
N VAL A 112 0.55 5.87 9.06
CA VAL A 112 -0.72 6.21 9.69
C VAL A 112 -1.44 7.34 8.95
N VAL A 113 -0.73 8.41 8.61
CA VAL A 113 -1.30 9.54 7.86
C VAL A 113 -1.73 9.13 6.45
N ARG A 114 -1.01 8.19 5.81
CA ARG A 114 -1.42 7.64 4.51
C ARG A 114 -2.71 6.83 4.62
N VAL A 115 -2.80 5.94 5.62
CA VAL A 115 -4.02 5.15 5.88
C VAL A 115 -5.19 6.05 6.22
N LYS A 116 -5.00 7.05 7.08
CA LYS A 116 -6.04 8.03 7.44
C LYS A 116 -6.57 8.78 6.22
N ARG A 117 -5.69 9.22 5.33
CA ARG A 117 -6.09 9.91 4.08
C ARG A 117 -6.88 8.99 3.14
N LEU A 118 -6.51 7.70 3.07
CA LEU A 118 -7.27 6.71 2.28
C LEU A 118 -8.65 6.45 2.89
N SER A 119 -8.74 6.26 4.21
CA SER A 119 -10.00 6.08 4.94
C SER A 119 -10.97 7.23 4.69
N LYS A 120 -10.50 8.48 4.79
CA LYS A 120 -11.33 9.66 4.52
C LYS A 120 -11.90 9.69 3.11
N ARG A 121 -11.09 9.33 2.11
CA ARG A 121 -11.54 9.29 0.71
C ARG A 121 -12.52 8.16 0.44
N GLU A 122 -12.35 7.02 1.13
CA GLU A 122 -13.31 5.93 1.11
C GLU A 122 -14.64 6.35 1.72
N GLU A 123 -14.62 7.06 2.86
CA GLU A 123 -15.82 7.65 3.48
C GLU A 123 -16.49 8.68 2.55
N GLU A 124 -15.72 9.57 1.92
CA GLU A 124 -16.22 10.55 0.95
C GLU A 124 -16.87 9.90 -0.28
N LEU A 125 -16.22 8.86 -0.85
CA LEU A 125 -16.78 8.09 -1.96
C LEU A 125 -18.08 7.39 -1.55
N LEU A 126 -18.07 6.69 -0.41
CA LEU A 126 -19.24 5.97 0.08
C LEU A 126 -20.42 6.92 0.30
N LYS A 127 -20.18 8.09 0.90
CA LYS A 127 -21.20 9.11 1.09
C LYS A 127 -21.76 9.60 -0.25
N LYS A 128 -20.90 9.93 -1.22
CA LYS A 128 -21.33 10.35 -2.56
C LYS A 128 -22.21 9.29 -3.24
N MET A 129 -21.81 8.03 -3.13
CA MET A 129 -22.54 6.88 -3.69
C MET A 129 -23.86 6.60 -2.95
N GLU A 130 -23.92 6.87 -1.66
CA GLU A 130 -25.13 6.71 -0.85
C GLU A 130 -26.18 7.77 -1.20
N GLU A 131 -25.75 9.01 -1.41
CA GLU A 131 -26.58 10.15 -1.81
C GLU A 131 -27.06 10.08 -3.28
N ALA A 132 -26.40 9.28 -4.13
CA ALA A 132 -26.77 9.12 -5.53
C ALA A 132 -28.09 8.35 -5.71
N GLU A 133 -29.00 8.92 -6.52
CA GLU A 133 -30.26 8.29 -6.95
C GLU A 133 -29.96 7.01 -7.74
N TYR A 134 -29.05 7.10 -8.72
CA TYR A 134 -28.61 5.98 -9.56
C TYR A 134 -27.14 5.64 -9.30
N LYS A 135 -26.91 4.62 -8.46
CA LYS A 135 -25.57 4.20 -8.03
C LYS A 135 -24.69 3.70 -9.18
N VAL A 136 -25.28 3.02 -10.16
CA VAL A 136 -24.54 2.50 -11.32
C VAL A 136 -24.03 3.65 -12.19
N ASP A 137 -24.89 4.62 -12.51
CA ASP A 137 -24.52 5.78 -13.31
C ASP A 137 -23.43 6.61 -12.64
N GLU A 138 -23.54 6.84 -11.32
CA GLU A 138 -22.53 7.53 -10.54
C GLU A 138 -21.19 6.77 -10.52
N ALA A 139 -21.23 5.44 -10.36
CA ALA A 139 -20.03 4.60 -10.43
C ALA A 139 -19.34 4.69 -11.79
N ASN A 140 -20.11 4.61 -12.89
CA ASN A 140 -19.59 4.74 -14.25
C ASN A 140 -18.94 6.10 -14.47
N GLN A 141 -19.60 7.20 -14.07
CA GLN A 141 -19.03 8.55 -14.17
C GLN A 141 -17.69 8.68 -13.42
N ILE A 142 -17.59 8.12 -12.21
CA ILE A 142 -16.35 8.19 -11.42
C ILE A 142 -15.23 7.38 -12.08
N VAL A 143 -15.54 6.18 -12.58
CA VAL A 143 -14.57 5.30 -13.26
C VAL A 143 -14.10 5.94 -14.57
N ASP A 144 -15.01 6.49 -15.37
CA ASP A 144 -14.70 7.18 -16.61
C ASP A 144 -13.84 8.42 -16.39
N TRP A 145 -14.20 9.25 -15.41
CA TRP A 145 -13.43 10.43 -15.04
C TRP A 145 -12.00 10.06 -14.61
N LEU A 146 -11.83 8.99 -13.83
CA LEU A 146 -10.51 8.50 -13.44
C LEU A 146 -9.73 7.90 -14.62
N HIS A 147 -10.40 7.21 -15.52
CA HIS A 147 -9.77 6.62 -16.70
C HIS A 147 -9.29 7.72 -17.66
N ALA A 148 -10.09 8.77 -17.86
CA ALA A 148 -9.76 9.91 -18.71
C ALA A 148 -8.52 10.68 -18.25
N GLN A 149 -8.17 10.62 -16.96
CA GLN A 149 -6.93 11.19 -16.44
C GLN A 149 -5.66 10.39 -16.80
N GLY A 150 -5.81 9.18 -17.35
CA GLY A 150 -4.71 8.34 -17.80
C GLY A 150 -3.67 8.09 -16.69
N LYS A 151 -2.39 8.26 -17.01
CA LYS A 151 -1.26 8.05 -16.08
C LYS A 151 -1.23 9.05 -14.92
N GLU A 152 -1.93 10.17 -15.04
CA GLU A 152 -2.05 11.19 -13.99
C GLU A 152 -3.21 10.91 -13.04
N GLY A 153 -4.01 9.88 -13.31
CA GLY A 153 -5.13 9.47 -12.48
C GLY A 153 -4.72 9.19 -11.03
N ASP A 154 -5.55 9.63 -10.09
CA ASP A 154 -5.26 9.48 -8.66
C ASP A 154 -5.33 7.99 -8.24
N GLY A 155 -4.17 7.33 -8.22
CA GLY A 155 -4.05 5.92 -7.85
C GLY A 155 -4.61 5.57 -6.47
N ARG A 156 -4.82 6.57 -5.59
CA ARG A 156 -5.50 6.36 -4.31
C ARG A 156 -7.01 6.21 -4.49
N LEU A 157 -7.61 6.95 -5.41
CA LEU A 157 -9.03 6.82 -5.70
C LEU A 157 -9.31 5.50 -6.42
N TRP A 158 -8.43 5.08 -7.35
CA TRP A 158 -8.46 3.71 -7.90
C TRP A 158 -8.42 2.66 -6.80
N PHE A 159 -7.47 2.79 -5.85
CA PHE A 159 -7.38 1.87 -4.71
C PHE A 159 -8.68 1.82 -3.90
N VAL A 160 -9.26 3.00 -3.61
CA VAL A 160 -10.52 3.09 -2.87
C VAL A 160 -11.66 2.42 -3.65
N LEU A 161 -11.82 2.68 -4.95
CA LEU A 161 -12.85 2.05 -5.77
C LEU A 161 -12.76 0.53 -5.74
N TYR A 162 -11.58 -0.03 -6.03
CA TYR A 162 -11.38 -1.48 -6.01
C TYR A 162 -11.64 -2.09 -4.62
N ARG A 163 -11.36 -1.34 -3.55
CA ARG A 163 -11.67 -1.77 -2.19
C ARG A 163 -13.17 -1.72 -1.91
N THR A 164 -13.85 -0.63 -2.27
CA THR A 164 -15.30 -0.48 -2.10
C THR A 164 -16.06 -1.51 -2.93
N ALA A 165 -15.56 -1.87 -4.11
CA ALA A 165 -16.12 -2.92 -4.98
C ALA A 165 -16.16 -4.32 -4.33
N GLN A 166 -15.39 -4.52 -3.25
CA GLN A 166 -15.36 -5.78 -2.49
C GLN A 166 -16.45 -5.85 -1.41
N LEU A 167 -17.15 -4.73 -1.14
CA LEU A 167 -18.21 -4.70 -0.16
C LEU A 167 -19.44 -5.48 -0.67
N PRO A 168 -20.05 -6.35 0.15
CA PRO A 168 -21.24 -7.11 -0.23
C PRO A 168 -22.51 -6.25 -0.09
N ASN A 169 -22.53 -5.07 -0.72
CA ASN A 169 -23.64 -4.12 -0.66
C ASN A 169 -23.91 -3.51 -2.06
N PRO A 170 -25.04 -2.81 -2.27
CA PRO A 170 -25.39 -2.28 -3.58
C PRO A 170 -24.36 -1.31 -4.17
N ILE A 171 -23.67 -0.53 -3.32
CA ILE A 171 -22.61 0.40 -3.75
C ILE A 171 -21.41 -0.38 -4.29
N GLY A 172 -20.97 -1.42 -3.56
CA GLY A 172 -19.86 -2.27 -3.97
C GLY A 172 -20.14 -3.00 -5.27
N TYR A 173 -21.37 -3.52 -5.45
CA TYR A 173 -21.77 -4.15 -6.71
C TYR A 173 -21.80 -3.15 -7.87
N ALA A 174 -22.38 -1.95 -7.68
CA ALA A 174 -22.39 -0.91 -8.71
C ALA A 174 -20.97 -0.52 -9.16
N ILE A 175 -20.05 -0.30 -8.22
CA ILE A 175 -18.65 0.03 -8.55
C ILE A 175 -17.96 -1.14 -9.24
N ARG A 176 -18.17 -2.37 -8.77
CA ARG A 176 -17.57 -3.56 -9.38
C ARG A 176 -18.02 -3.71 -10.83
N ASP A 177 -19.31 -3.53 -11.09
CA ASP A 177 -19.88 -3.69 -12.42
C ASP A 177 -19.35 -2.60 -13.36
N ALA A 178 -19.29 -1.35 -12.90
CA ALA A 178 -18.67 -0.23 -13.63
C ALA A 178 -17.19 -0.50 -13.98
N LEU A 179 -16.42 -1.05 -13.04
CA LEU A 179 -15.01 -1.41 -13.28
C LEU A 179 -14.86 -2.55 -14.30
N LEU A 180 -15.76 -3.54 -14.28
CA LEU A 180 -15.75 -4.66 -15.21
C LEU A 180 -16.20 -4.23 -16.62
N GLU A 181 -17.21 -3.36 -16.70
CA GLU A 181 -17.66 -2.73 -17.95
C GLU A 181 -16.53 -1.94 -18.57
N LYS A 182 -15.89 -1.04 -17.81
CA LYS A 182 -14.77 -0.25 -18.32
C LYS A 182 -13.60 -1.11 -18.80
N ARG A 183 -13.33 -2.21 -18.10
CA ARG A 183 -12.31 -3.16 -18.52
C ARG A 183 -12.63 -3.79 -19.88
N LYS A 184 -13.88 -4.14 -20.14
CA LYS A 184 -14.31 -4.70 -21.44
C LYS A 184 -14.16 -3.66 -22.55
N GLU A 185 -14.59 -2.42 -22.32
CA GLU A 185 -14.42 -1.32 -23.29
C GLU A 185 -12.95 -1.15 -23.70
N ILE A 186 -12.02 -1.16 -22.73
CA ILE A 186 -10.58 -1.05 -23.01
C ILE A 186 -10.04 -2.28 -23.77
N GLU A 187 -10.57 -3.47 -23.48
CA GLU A 187 -10.20 -4.69 -24.19
C GLU A 187 -10.71 -4.67 -25.64
N GLU A 188 -11.92 -4.17 -25.89
CA GLU A 188 -12.50 -3.98 -27.23
C GLU A 188 -11.76 -2.91 -28.04
N GLU A 189 -11.48 -1.74 -27.45
CA GLU A 189 -10.72 -0.67 -28.12
C GLU A 189 -9.32 -1.14 -28.57
N LYS A 190 -8.68 -2.04 -27.80
CA LYS A 190 -7.38 -2.60 -28.18
C LYS A 190 -7.46 -3.58 -29.35
N ILE A 191 -8.58 -4.28 -29.52
CA ILE A 191 -8.77 -5.25 -30.61
C ILE A 191 -8.94 -4.50 -31.94
N ASP A 192 -9.68 -3.39 -31.95
CA ASP A 192 -9.93 -2.59 -33.15
C ASP A 192 -8.69 -1.83 -33.67
N VAL A 193 -7.68 -1.63 -32.82
CA VAL A 193 -6.42 -0.93 -33.17
C VAL A 193 -5.36 -1.89 -33.73
N VAL A 194 -5.54 -3.22 -33.67
CA VAL A 194 -4.65 -4.17 -34.36
C VAL A 194 -5.00 -4.18 -35.86
N PRO A 195 -4.14 -3.66 -36.75
CA PRO A 195 -4.42 -3.69 -38.18
C PRO A 195 -4.52 -5.15 -38.61
N SER A 196 -5.57 -5.48 -39.37
CA SER A 196 -5.66 -6.74 -40.11
C SER A 196 -4.44 -6.85 -41.04
N GLU A 197 -3.38 -7.50 -40.56
CA GLU A 197 -2.18 -7.74 -41.35
C GLU A 197 -2.54 -8.73 -42.47
N LYS A 198 -2.86 -8.14 -43.63
CA LYS A 198 -2.82 -8.66 -45.00
C LYS A 198 -2.99 -10.17 -45.16
N LYS A 199 -4.24 -10.59 -45.42
CA LYS A 199 -4.49 -11.66 -46.39
C LYS A 199 -4.44 -11.05 -47.79
N ASP A 200 -3.40 -11.40 -48.53
CA ASP A 200 -3.15 -11.29 -49.99
C ASP A 200 -1.66 -10.92 -50.14
N GLU A 201 -0.82 -11.74 -50.76
CA GLU A 201 -0.96 -12.17 -52.15
C GLU A 201 -0.68 -13.68 -52.32
N GLY A 202 -1.57 -14.34 -53.05
CA GLY A 202 -1.33 -15.67 -53.59
C GLY A 202 -0.16 -15.65 -54.56
N ILE A 203 0.80 -16.56 -54.33
CA ILE A 203 1.83 -16.89 -55.30
C ILE A 203 1.14 -17.64 -56.45
N GLY A 204 0.73 -16.90 -57.48
CA GLY A 204 0.45 -17.45 -58.80
C GLY A 204 1.77 -17.79 -59.47
N ILE A 205 2.09 -19.08 -59.56
CA ILE A 205 3.16 -19.59 -60.43
C ILE A 205 2.48 -20.01 -61.72
N ASP A 206 2.64 -19.21 -62.77
CA ASP A 206 2.60 -19.63 -64.18
C ASP A 206 3.95 -19.31 -64.82
#